data_AF-A0A1V3G4F2-F1
#
_entry.id   AF-A0A1V3G4F2-F1
#
_cell.length_a   1.000
_cell.length_b   1.000
_cell.length_c   1.000
_cell.angle_alpha   90.00
_cell.angle_beta   90.00
_cell.angle_gamma   90.00
#
_symmetry.space_group_name_H-M   'P 1'
#
loop_
_entity.id
_entity.type
_entity.pdbx_description
1 polymer ?
#
loop_
_entity_poly.entity_id
_entity_poly.type
_entity_poly.pdbx_seq_one_letter_code
_entity_poly.pdbx_strand_id
1 'polypeptide(L)'
;MGGFASVKWITRVVFVSLLGFLVFLIIDEMRKKNVPMPTEIHPIVAEKRDQLIQRAAEKGIAVVITDDFRSAEEQDELYARGRSTEGTVVTHVEGGESYHNYGLAIDFALQLKDGTVVWDLERDDNKNGKSDWMEVVRIGKELGFEWGGDWVGFKDYPHLEMDFGLSIRELQYGERPPKSK
;
A
#
# COMPACT_ATOMS: atom_id res chain seq x y z
N MET A 1 -23.99 -48.18 25.48
CA MET A 1 -24.48 -46.85 25.89
C MET A 1 -23.26 -45.94 26.06
N GLY A 2 -23.00 -44.99 25.16
CA GLY A 2 -21.79 -44.15 25.23
C GLY A 2 -21.70 -42.99 24.23
N GLY A 3 -22.46 -43.02 23.12
CA GLY A 3 -22.36 -41.99 22.07
C GLY A 3 -23.14 -40.69 22.29
N PHE A 4 -24.12 -40.64 23.20
CA PHE A 4 -24.98 -39.45 23.36
C PHE A 4 -24.38 -38.36 24.24
N ALA A 5 -23.50 -38.70 25.19
CA ALA A 5 -22.88 -37.74 26.09
C ALA A 5 -21.73 -36.98 25.40
N SER A 6 -20.96 -37.65 24.52
CA SER A 6 -19.87 -37.06 23.75
C SER A 6 -20.39 -36.02 22.74
N VAL A 7 -21.49 -36.30 22.05
CA VAL A 7 -22.11 -35.36 21.09
C VAL A 7 -22.63 -34.11 21.79
N LYS A 8 -23.28 -34.23 22.96
CA LYS A 8 -23.75 -33.06 23.73
C LYS A 8 -22.61 -32.20 24.30
N TRP A 9 -21.46 -32.80 24.59
CA TRP A 9 -20.27 -32.06 25.04
C TRP A 9 -19.60 -31.34 23.87
N ILE A 10 -19.44 -32.01 22.72
CA ILE A 10 -18.88 -31.40 21.50
C ILE A 10 -19.74 -30.22 21.04
N THR A 11 -21.07 -30.35 21.03
CA THR A 11 -21.95 -29.24 20.60
C THR A 11 -21.89 -28.04 21.55
N ARG A 12 -21.72 -28.26 22.86
CA ARG A 12 -21.50 -27.18 23.83
C ARG A 12 -20.16 -26.47 23.63
N VAL A 13 -19.09 -27.22 23.38
CA VAL A 13 -17.76 -26.64 23.11
C VAL A 13 -17.80 -25.81 21.82
N VAL A 14 -18.37 -26.34 20.74
CA VAL A 14 -18.55 -25.59 19.48
C VAL A 14 -19.37 -24.34 19.70
N PHE A 15 -20.48 -24.43 20.43
CA PHE A 15 -21.33 -23.27 20.72
C PHE A 15 -20.61 -22.19 21.55
N VAL A 16 -19.88 -22.57 22.60
CA VAL A 16 -19.10 -21.62 23.42
C VAL A 16 -17.98 -20.98 22.61
N SER A 17 -17.30 -21.74 21.74
CA SER A 17 -16.28 -21.19 20.84
C SER A 17 -16.87 -20.22 19.82
N LEU A 18 -18.02 -20.54 19.22
CA LEU A 18 -18.71 -19.64 18.29
C LEU A 18 -19.21 -18.38 18.99
N LEU A 19 -19.76 -18.50 20.20
CA LEU A 19 -20.18 -17.35 21.00
C LEU A 19 -18.99 -16.49 21.41
N GLY A 20 -17.89 -17.10 21.85
CA GLY A 20 -16.65 -16.40 22.17
C GLY A 20 -16.07 -15.66 20.96
N PHE A 21 -16.08 -16.30 19.78
CA PHE A 21 -15.68 -15.66 18.52
C PHE A 21 -16.60 -14.49 18.15
N LEU A 22 -17.92 -14.65 18.28
CA LEU A 22 -18.88 -13.56 18.05
C LEU A 22 -18.65 -12.38 19.00
N VAL A 23 -18.45 -12.64 20.30
CA VAL A 23 -18.13 -11.60 21.28
C VAL A 23 -16.80 -10.91 20.95
N PHE A 24 -15.79 -11.67 20.51
CA PHE A 24 -14.53 -11.12 20.05
C PHE A 24 -14.73 -10.18 18.85
N LEU A 25 -15.50 -10.57 17.83
CA LEU A 25 -15.81 -9.71 16.68
C LEU A 25 -16.52 -8.42 17.09
N ILE A 26 -17.48 -8.50 18.02
CA ILE A 26 -18.19 -7.31 18.52
C ILE A 26 -17.21 -6.37 19.25
N ILE A 27 -16.37 -6.91 20.14
CA ILE A 27 -15.38 -6.12 20.89
C ILE A 27 -14.37 -5.48 19.93
N ASP A 28 -13.95 -6.19 18.90
CA ASP A 28 -13.01 -5.71 17.90
C ASP A 28 -13.60 -4.55 17.08
N GLU A 29 -14.82 -4.68 16.57
CA GLU A 29 -15.51 -3.59 15.87
C GLU A 29 -15.70 -2.36 16.78
N MET A 30 -15.97 -2.56 18.06
CA MET A 30 -16.07 -1.47 19.05
C MET A 30 -14.76 -0.70 19.27
N ARG A 31 -13.60 -1.24 18.85
CA ARG A 31 -12.31 -0.52 18.91
C ARG A 31 -12.12 0.45 17.77
N LYS A 32 -12.89 0.32 16.69
CA LYS A 32 -12.78 1.19 15.51
C LYS A 32 -13.04 2.64 15.91
N LYS A 33 -12.03 3.49 15.70
CA LYS A 33 -12.12 4.93 16.00
C LYS A 33 -12.68 5.65 14.78
N ASN A 34 -13.53 6.67 15.01
CA ASN A 34 -13.99 7.55 13.94
C ASN A 34 -12.94 8.64 13.66
N VAL A 35 -11.85 8.24 13.00
CA VAL A 35 -10.77 9.15 12.57
C VAL A 35 -10.95 9.43 11.08
N PRO A 36 -11.06 10.70 10.66
CA PRO A 36 -11.16 11.05 9.25
C PRO A 36 -10.01 10.45 8.41
N MET A 37 -10.31 10.12 7.16
CA MET A 37 -9.27 9.75 6.20
C MET A 37 -8.36 10.95 5.91
N PRO A 38 -7.06 10.73 5.66
CA PRO A 38 -6.18 11.78 5.18
C PRO A 38 -6.68 12.37 3.85
N THR A 39 -6.27 13.60 3.57
CA THR A 39 -6.63 14.33 2.34
C THR A 39 -5.40 14.73 1.52
N GLU A 40 -4.21 14.31 1.95
CA GLU A 40 -2.93 14.65 1.35
C GLU A 40 -1.87 13.61 1.77
N ILE A 41 -0.73 13.65 1.09
CA ILE A 41 0.44 12.83 1.41
C ILE A 41 0.96 13.14 2.82
N HIS A 42 1.39 12.11 3.54
CA HIS A 42 1.98 12.27 4.87
C HIS A 42 3.30 13.06 4.80
N PRO A 43 3.57 14.04 5.68
CA PRO A 43 4.75 14.91 5.59
C PRO A 43 6.09 14.18 5.50
N ILE A 44 6.26 13.10 6.27
CA ILE A 44 7.49 12.29 6.22
C ILE A 44 7.63 11.61 4.84
N VAL A 45 6.54 11.12 4.28
CA VAL A 45 6.54 10.44 2.98
C VAL A 45 6.82 11.45 1.87
N ALA A 46 6.26 12.67 1.96
CA ALA A 46 6.57 13.77 1.06
C ALA A 46 8.06 14.15 1.12
N GLU A 47 8.64 14.27 2.32
CA GLU A 47 10.07 14.53 2.50
C GLU A 47 10.93 13.42 1.87
N LYS A 48 10.56 12.15 2.06
CA LYS A 48 11.30 11.02 1.49
C LYS A 48 11.13 10.91 -0.03
N ARG A 49 9.96 11.22 -0.57
CA ARG A 49 9.72 11.37 -2.01
C ARG A 49 10.65 12.44 -2.61
N ASP A 50 10.75 13.60 -1.98
CA ASP A 50 11.59 14.68 -2.49
C ASP A 50 13.09 14.31 -2.43
N GLN A 51 13.51 13.63 -1.35
CA GLN A 51 14.87 13.06 -1.24
C GLN A 51 15.15 11.98 -2.29
N LEU A 52 14.17 11.15 -2.62
CA LEU A 52 14.28 10.13 -3.67
C LEU A 52 14.56 10.80 -5.03
N ILE A 53 13.74 11.79 -5.40
CA ILE A 53 13.88 12.54 -6.65
C ILE A 53 15.25 13.22 -6.71
N GLN A 54 15.66 13.89 -5.63
CA GLN A 54 16.94 14.57 -5.56
C GLN A 54 18.12 13.58 -5.74
N ARG A 55 18.14 12.47 -4.99
CA ARG A 55 19.23 11.49 -5.05
C ARG A 55 19.28 10.74 -6.38
N ALA A 56 18.14 10.52 -7.02
CA ALA A 56 18.08 9.97 -8.37
C ALA A 56 18.66 10.96 -9.38
N ALA A 57 18.29 12.25 -9.29
CA ALA A 57 18.81 13.30 -10.15
C ALA A 57 20.33 13.49 -10.02
N GLU A 58 20.88 13.35 -8.82
CA GLU A 58 22.34 13.35 -8.56
C GLU A 58 23.08 12.22 -9.30
N LYS A 59 22.37 11.14 -9.67
CA LYS A 59 22.88 10.05 -10.51
C LYS A 59 22.60 10.21 -11.99
N GLY A 60 21.98 11.33 -12.40
CA GLY A 60 21.56 11.55 -13.78
C GLY A 60 20.28 10.80 -14.17
N ILE A 61 19.49 10.34 -13.19
CA ILE A 61 18.21 9.66 -13.42
C ILE A 61 17.08 10.64 -13.11
N ALA A 62 16.24 10.96 -14.10
CA ALA A 62 15.06 11.79 -13.87
C ALA A 62 13.86 10.91 -13.49
N VAL A 63 13.26 11.21 -12.34
CA VAL A 63 12.10 10.50 -11.79
C VAL A 63 10.90 11.44 -11.78
N VAL A 64 9.74 10.91 -12.19
CA VAL A 64 8.44 11.58 -12.05
C VAL A 64 7.57 10.76 -11.10
N ILE A 65 6.90 11.44 -10.18
CA ILE A 65 5.89 10.84 -9.31
C ILE A 65 4.57 10.86 -10.08
N THR A 66 4.03 9.68 -10.35
CA THR A 66 2.81 9.50 -11.15
C THR A 66 1.56 9.46 -10.31
N ASP A 67 1.70 9.05 -9.05
CA ASP A 67 0.64 9.10 -8.04
C ASP A 67 1.27 9.25 -6.65
N ASP A 68 0.58 9.90 -5.72
CA ASP A 68 1.00 10.00 -4.33
C ASP A 68 -0.19 9.80 -3.38
N PHE A 69 -0.97 10.82 -3.10
CA PHE A 69 -2.22 10.70 -2.37
C PHE A 69 -3.37 10.44 -3.33
N ARG A 70 -4.16 9.42 -3.03
CA ARG A 70 -5.38 9.07 -3.75
C ARG A 70 -6.51 8.90 -2.76
N SER A 71 -7.61 9.62 -2.91
CA SER A 71 -8.80 9.47 -2.04
C SER A 71 -9.38 8.05 -2.14
N ALA A 72 -10.22 7.68 -1.16
CA ALA A 72 -10.90 6.38 -1.19
C ALA A 72 -11.85 6.30 -2.40
N GLU A 73 -12.49 7.41 -2.75
CA GLU A 73 -13.39 7.52 -3.90
C GLU A 73 -12.64 7.32 -5.22
N GLU A 74 -11.49 7.99 -5.40
CA GLU A 74 -10.63 7.77 -6.59
C GLU A 74 -10.12 6.33 -6.67
N GLN A 75 -9.84 5.71 -5.54
CA GLN A 75 -9.42 4.30 -5.48
C GLN A 75 -10.55 3.35 -5.91
N ASP A 76 -11.79 3.62 -5.50
CA ASP A 76 -12.97 2.86 -5.94
C ASP A 76 -13.18 2.99 -7.46
N GLU A 77 -12.95 4.18 -8.03
CA GLU A 77 -12.99 4.39 -9.48
C GLU A 77 -11.92 3.57 -10.21
N LEU A 78 -10.70 3.51 -9.68
CA LEU A 78 -9.64 2.64 -10.23
C LEU A 78 -9.97 1.16 -10.07
N TYR A 79 -10.55 0.76 -8.95
CA TYR A 79 -10.97 -0.62 -8.71
C TYR A 79 -12.09 -1.05 -9.67
N ALA A 80 -13.01 -0.15 -10.02
CA ALA A 80 -14.05 -0.42 -11.02
C ALA A 80 -13.50 -0.74 -12.42
N ARG A 81 -12.31 -0.25 -12.77
CA ARG A 81 -11.70 -0.40 -14.11
C ARG A 81 -11.38 -1.86 -14.44
N GLY A 82 -11.86 -2.30 -15.60
CA GLY A 82 -11.75 -3.69 -16.04
C GLY A 82 -12.66 -4.67 -15.29
N ARG A 83 -13.54 -4.16 -14.41
CA ARG A 83 -14.56 -4.93 -13.68
C ARG A 83 -15.95 -4.46 -14.08
N SER A 84 -16.34 -3.28 -13.59
CA SER A 84 -17.64 -2.64 -13.86
C SER A 84 -17.53 -1.51 -14.89
N THR A 85 -16.33 -1.04 -15.20
CA THR A 85 -16.03 -0.09 -16.28
C THR A 85 -14.98 -0.65 -17.24
N GLU A 86 -14.88 -0.10 -18.45
CA GLU A 86 -13.91 -0.56 -19.46
C GLU A 86 -12.45 -0.27 -19.07
N GLY A 87 -11.53 -1.11 -19.57
CA GLY A 87 -10.09 -0.95 -19.39
C GLY A 87 -9.42 -2.16 -18.74
N THR A 88 -8.16 -1.98 -18.37
CA THR A 88 -7.37 -3.02 -17.69
C THR A 88 -7.49 -2.86 -16.18
N VAL A 89 -7.52 -3.98 -15.46
CA VAL A 89 -7.41 -3.99 -14.00
C VAL A 89 -6.03 -3.45 -13.60
N VAL A 90 -6.01 -2.33 -12.88
CA VAL A 90 -4.79 -1.67 -12.39
C VAL A 90 -4.60 -1.78 -10.88
N THR A 91 -5.63 -2.23 -10.15
CA THR A 91 -5.60 -2.45 -8.70
C THR A 91 -6.50 -3.62 -8.32
N HIS A 92 -6.17 -4.29 -7.21
CA HIS A 92 -6.96 -5.35 -6.59
C HIS A 92 -7.66 -4.94 -5.30
N VAL A 93 -7.47 -3.69 -4.85
CA VAL A 93 -7.96 -3.21 -3.55
C VAL A 93 -8.93 -2.04 -3.73
N GLU A 94 -9.95 -2.01 -2.87
CA GLU A 94 -11.02 -0.99 -2.84
C GLU A 94 -10.57 0.28 -2.07
N GLY A 95 -11.42 1.30 -2.05
CA GLY A 95 -11.22 2.51 -1.28
C GLY A 95 -11.03 2.23 0.21
N GLY A 96 -9.93 2.75 0.76
CA GLY A 96 -9.53 2.50 2.15
C GLY A 96 -8.74 1.21 2.35
N GLU A 97 -8.39 0.50 1.28
CA GLU A 97 -7.53 -0.69 1.33
C GLU A 97 -6.14 -0.46 0.70
N SER A 98 -5.86 0.75 0.22
CA SER A 98 -4.56 1.16 -0.34
C SER A 98 -3.83 2.14 0.58
N TYR A 99 -2.50 2.01 0.70
CA TYR A 99 -1.68 2.99 1.43
C TYR A 99 -1.71 4.39 0.79
N HIS A 100 -2.03 4.51 -0.50
CA HIS A 100 -2.28 5.82 -1.13
C HIS A 100 -3.46 6.56 -0.47
N ASN A 101 -4.48 5.84 -0.01
CA ASN A 101 -5.64 6.41 0.71
C ASN A 101 -5.27 7.03 2.05
N TYR A 102 -4.12 6.63 2.59
CA TYR A 102 -3.59 7.13 3.84
C TYR A 102 -2.43 8.12 3.64
N GLY A 103 -2.09 8.46 2.39
CA GLY A 103 -0.95 9.32 2.06
C GLY A 103 0.40 8.68 2.36
N LEU A 104 0.48 7.35 2.32
CA LEU A 104 1.63 6.56 2.75
C LEU A 104 2.38 5.85 1.62
N ALA A 105 2.02 6.14 0.37
CA ALA A 105 2.64 5.56 -0.81
C ALA A 105 2.87 6.61 -1.89
N ILE A 106 3.76 6.27 -2.82
CA ILE A 106 4.02 7.00 -4.06
C ILE A 106 4.22 5.98 -5.18
N ASP A 107 3.76 6.33 -6.37
CA ASP A 107 4.10 5.64 -7.61
C ASP A 107 5.10 6.50 -8.39
N PHE A 108 6.13 5.87 -8.94
CA PHE A 108 7.13 6.55 -9.75
C PHE A 108 7.26 5.97 -11.16
N ALA A 109 7.81 6.80 -12.05
CA ALA A 109 8.26 6.40 -13.38
C ALA A 109 9.57 7.12 -13.74
N LEU A 110 10.23 6.64 -14.79
CA LEU A 110 11.41 7.31 -15.34
C LEU A 110 10.98 8.34 -16.38
N GLN A 111 11.64 9.50 -16.40
CA GLN A 111 11.44 10.52 -17.42
C GLN A 111 12.67 10.63 -18.32
N LEU A 112 12.44 10.51 -19.63
CA LEU A 112 13.47 10.65 -20.65
C LEU A 112 13.80 12.12 -20.90
N LYS A 113 14.93 12.36 -21.57
CA LYS A 113 15.41 13.71 -21.91
C LYS A 113 14.45 14.50 -22.80
N ASP A 114 13.62 13.82 -23.57
CA ASP A 114 12.59 14.43 -24.41
C ASP A 114 11.25 14.67 -23.65
N GLY A 115 11.21 14.36 -22.35
CA GLY A 115 10.03 14.50 -21.50
C GLY A 115 9.14 13.26 -21.46
N THR A 116 9.41 12.22 -22.27
CA THR A 116 8.63 10.97 -22.28
C THR A 116 8.71 10.26 -20.94
N VAL A 117 7.57 9.80 -20.42
CA VAL A 117 7.50 9.00 -19.19
C VAL A 117 7.45 7.51 -19.55
N VAL A 118 8.30 6.70 -18.92
CA VAL A 118 8.42 5.26 -19.21
C VAL A 118 8.47 4.40 -17.95
N TRP A 119 7.89 3.20 -18.07
CA TRP A 119 7.89 2.14 -17.05
C TRP A 119 8.71 0.95 -17.54
N ASP A 120 10.02 1.16 -17.64
CA ASP A 120 10.94 0.16 -18.18
C ASP A 120 12.03 -0.16 -17.15
N LEU A 121 11.96 -1.38 -16.64
CA LEU A 121 12.79 -1.89 -15.56
C LEU A 121 14.23 -2.17 -15.99
N GLU A 122 14.53 -2.19 -17.29
CA GLU A 122 15.84 -2.57 -17.81
C GLU A 122 16.67 -1.39 -18.31
N ARG A 123 16.10 -0.17 -18.34
CA ARG A 123 16.80 1.02 -18.86
C ARG A 123 18.01 1.39 -18.04
N ASP A 124 19.05 1.85 -18.73
CA ASP A 124 20.29 2.40 -18.17
C ASP A 124 20.68 3.66 -18.98
N ASP A 125 19.90 4.73 -18.84
CA ASP A 125 20.12 6.00 -19.55
C ASP A 125 21.32 6.77 -18.99
N ASN A 126 21.69 6.52 -17.72
CA ASN A 126 22.91 7.06 -17.12
C ASN A 126 24.19 6.31 -17.54
N LYS A 127 24.04 5.14 -18.19
CA LYS A 127 25.09 4.30 -18.79
C LYS A 127 26.13 3.79 -17.80
N ASN A 128 25.73 3.51 -16.57
CA ASN A 128 26.63 3.01 -15.53
C ASN A 128 26.65 1.47 -15.42
N GLY A 129 25.92 0.77 -16.31
CA GLY A 129 25.81 -0.69 -16.35
C GLY A 129 24.79 -1.25 -15.36
N LYS A 130 23.91 -0.41 -14.80
CA LYS A 130 22.84 -0.79 -13.88
C LYS A 130 21.52 -0.22 -14.38
N SER A 131 20.43 -0.94 -14.11
CA SER A 131 19.10 -0.41 -14.38
C SER A 131 18.82 0.84 -13.53
N ASP A 132 18.46 1.93 -14.19
CA ASP A 132 18.03 3.19 -13.57
C ASP A 132 16.83 2.94 -12.65
N TRP A 133 15.88 2.10 -13.08
CA TRP A 133 14.73 1.69 -12.27
C TRP A 133 15.19 1.06 -10.95
N MET A 134 16.10 0.10 -11.03
CA MET A 134 16.61 -0.61 -9.86
C MET A 134 17.49 0.29 -8.98
N GLU A 135 18.14 1.30 -9.55
CA GLU A 135 18.83 2.32 -8.77
C GLU A 135 17.86 3.21 -7.98
N VAL A 136 16.74 3.63 -8.57
CA VAL A 136 15.68 4.37 -7.88
C VAL A 136 15.07 3.53 -6.77
N VAL A 137 14.74 2.25 -7.04
CA VAL A 137 14.26 1.30 -6.03
C VAL A 137 15.24 1.18 -4.86
N ARG A 138 16.54 1.04 -5.15
CA ARG A 138 17.57 0.96 -4.10
C ARG A 138 17.60 2.23 -3.25
N ILE A 139 17.50 3.42 -3.86
CA ILE A 139 17.42 4.69 -3.12
C ILE A 139 16.15 4.72 -2.26
N GLY A 140 15.01 4.31 -2.80
CA GLY A 140 13.74 4.24 -2.05
C GLY A 140 13.89 3.39 -0.80
N LYS A 141 14.45 2.18 -0.93
CA LYS A 141 14.73 1.29 0.20
C LYS A 141 15.70 1.90 1.21
N GLU A 142 16.74 2.59 0.76
CA GLU A 142 17.68 3.32 1.64
C GLU A 142 17.01 4.48 2.40
N LEU A 143 15.94 5.06 1.84
CA LEU A 143 15.13 6.10 2.48
C LEU A 143 14.04 5.56 3.41
N GLY A 144 13.83 4.24 3.40
CA GLY A 144 12.86 3.56 4.26
C GLY A 144 11.55 3.17 3.57
N PHE A 145 11.48 3.24 2.24
CA PHE A 145 10.34 2.69 1.50
C PHE A 145 10.45 1.17 1.35
N GLU A 146 9.31 0.49 1.42
CA GLU A 146 9.12 -0.84 0.83
C GLU A 146 8.76 -0.70 -0.66
N TRP A 147 9.05 -1.73 -1.45
CA TRP A 147 8.83 -1.70 -2.90
C TRP A 147 7.86 -2.77 -3.35
N GLY A 148 6.82 -2.39 -4.10
CA GLY A 148 5.78 -3.32 -4.57
C GLY A 148 6.30 -4.40 -5.52
N GLY A 149 7.47 -4.21 -6.15
CA GLY A 149 8.15 -5.24 -6.93
C GLY A 149 8.69 -6.42 -6.12
N ASP A 150 8.87 -6.26 -4.79
CA ASP A 150 9.28 -7.34 -3.89
C ASP A 150 8.11 -8.22 -3.44
N TRP A 151 6.86 -7.80 -3.68
CA TRP A 151 5.69 -8.55 -3.26
C TRP A 151 5.66 -9.94 -3.90
N VAL A 152 5.25 -10.95 -3.11
CA VAL A 152 5.17 -12.36 -3.57
C VAL A 152 4.03 -12.55 -4.58
N GLY A 153 2.96 -11.76 -4.44
CA GLY A 153 1.76 -11.85 -5.26
C GLY A 153 1.77 -10.92 -6.47
N PHE A 154 0.71 -10.11 -6.60
CA PHE A 154 0.59 -9.11 -7.65
C PHE A 154 1.66 -8.04 -7.47
N LYS A 155 2.72 -8.09 -8.27
CA LYS A 155 3.83 -7.13 -8.19
C LYS A 155 3.42 -5.80 -8.79
N ASP A 156 3.62 -4.74 -8.01
CA ASP A 156 3.38 -3.37 -8.43
C ASP A 156 4.72 -2.64 -8.52
N TYR A 157 5.30 -2.59 -9.71
CA TYR A 157 6.67 -2.10 -9.88
C TYR A 157 6.82 -0.59 -9.63
N PRO A 158 5.89 0.29 -10.04
CA PRO A 158 5.92 1.72 -9.70
C PRO A 158 5.86 2.02 -8.19
N HIS A 159 5.27 1.12 -7.42
CA HIS A 159 4.80 1.39 -6.06
C HIS A 159 5.90 1.37 -5.00
N LEU A 160 5.96 2.43 -4.20
CA LEU A 160 6.78 2.56 -3.01
C LEU A 160 5.91 2.99 -1.81
N GLU A 161 6.03 2.31 -0.67
CA GLU A 161 5.23 2.61 0.52
C GLU A 161 6.04 2.72 1.82
N MET A 162 5.52 3.48 2.78
CA MET A 162 6.02 3.54 4.16
C MET A 162 4.85 3.27 5.10
N ASP A 163 4.73 2.04 5.58
CA ASP A 163 3.61 1.61 6.44
C ASP A 163 3.75 2.06 7.90
N PHE A 164 4.96 2.46 8.33
CA PHE A 164 5.30 2.76 9.72
C PHE A 164 4.98 1.60 10.69
N GLY A 165 4.97 0.37 10.20
CA GLY A 165 4.56 -0.83 10.92
C GLY A 165 3.05 -0.93 11.17
N LEU A 166 2.23 -0.15 10.46
CA LEU A 166 0.78 -0.18 10.54
C LEU A 166 0.19 -0.95 9.37
N SER A 167 -0.62 -1.96 9.65
CA SER A 167 -1.42 -2.63 8.64
C SER A 167 -2.57 -1.74 8.14
N ILE A 168 -3.07 -2.01 6.93
CA ILE A 168 -4.31 -1.42 6.39
C ILE A 168 -5.46 -1.50 7.39
N ARG A 169 -5.62 -2.62 8.10
CA ARG A 169 -6.68 -2.78 9.10
C ARG A 169 -6.53 -1.80 10.26
N GLU A 170 -5.31 -1.61 10.77
CA GLU A 170 -5.06 -0.63 11.85
C GLU A 170 -5.35 0.80 11.37
N LEU A 171 -4.99 1.11 10.13
CA LEU A 171 -5.32 2.39 9.49
C LEU A 171 -6.84 2.58 9.34
N GLN A 172 -7.58 1.55 8.92
CA GLN A 172 -9.05 1.54 8.87
C GLN A 172 -9.68 1.69 10.26
N TYR A 173 -8.97 1.26 11.32
CA TYR A 173 -9.41 1.36 12.71
C TYR A 173 -9.03 2.70 13.36
N GLY A 174 -8.37 3.58 12.60
CA GLY A 174 -8.05 4.95 12.98
C GLY A 174 -6.66 5.14 13.57
N GLU A 175 -5.80 4.12 13.56
CA GLU A 175 -4.38 4.32 13.85
C GLU A 175 -3.75 5.17 12.73
N ARG A 176 -2.77 5.99 13.09
CA ARG A 176 -2.09 6.89 12.15
C ARG A 176 -0.60 6.93 12.48
N PRO A 177 0.27 7.08 11.48
CA PRO A 177 1.68 7.29 11.72
C PRO A 177 1.92 8.61 12.48
N PRO A 178 3.08 8.74 13.15
CA PRO A 178 3.41 9.95 13.88
C PRO A 178 3.51 11.15 12.93
N LYS A 179 2.89 12.27 13.31
CA LYS A 179 3.14 13.56 12.66
C LYS A 179 4.63 13.91 12.80
N SER A 180 5.20 14.57 11.79
CA SER A 180 6.60 15.00 11.78
C SER A 180 7.03 15.63 13.11
N LYS A 181 8.22 15.27 13.61
CA LYS A 181 8.80 15.89 14.82
C LYS A 181 9.19 17.34 14.58
#